data_AF-A0A2G9XCU2-F1
#
_entry.id   AF-A0A2G9XCU2-F1
#
_cell.length_a   1.000
_cell.length_b   1.000
_cell.length_c   1.000
_cell.angle_alpha   90.00
_cell.angle_beta   90.00
_cell.angle_gamma   90.00
#
_symmetry.space_group_name_H-M   'P 1'
#
loop_
_entity.id
_entity.type
_entity.pdbx_description
1 polymer ?
#
loop_
_entity_poly.entity_id
_entity_poly.type
_entity_poly.pdbx_seq_one_letter_code
_entity_poly.pdbx_strand_id
1 'polypeptide(L)'
;MKVGDLMELEKQERQKRLQWSVVIRYLVIFVVVFLSWLSSQFGAAFFLPGILFSVSLALAFNLVLSYVYSLKKIAQFWPYLGVVTDMAVITLVVHFTGGITSVFLPLYLLQIVGTNVHFSRLAGPINFFIGTSFFGAIFTLEDQGLITHYTPFPMAPDLHQN
;
A
#
# COMPACT_ATOMS: atom_id res chain seq x y z
N MET A 1 34.10 -22.90 -5.48
CA MET A 1 32.64 -22.65 -5.65
C MET A 1 32.42 -22.27 -7.10
N LYS A 2 31.55 -22.98 -7.84
CA LYS A 2 31.36 -22.71 -9.28
C LYS A 2 30.42 -21.52 -9.46
N VAL A 3 30.57 -20.79 -10.57
CA VAL A 3 29.68 -19.66 -10.92
C VAL A 3 28.20 -20.09 -10.98
N GLY A 4 27.94 -21.35 -11.36
CA GLY A 4 26.59 -21.95 -11.32
C GLY A 4 25.98 -21.98 -9.93
N ASP A 5 26.75 -22.36 -8.91
CA ASP A 5 26.28 -22.46 -7.52
C ASP A 5 25.90 -21.08 -6.98
N LEU A 6 26.67 -20.03 -7.34
CA LEU A 6 26.38 -18.65 -6.96
C LEU A 6 25.06 -18.15 -7.56
N MET A 7 24.81 -18.43 -8.84
CA MET A 7 23.56 -18.02 -9.50
C MET A 7 22.32 -18.73 -8.94
N GLU A 8 22.44 -19.98 -8.52
CA GLU A 8 21.33 -20.70 -7.89
C GLU A 8 21.02 -20.15 -6.50
N LEU A 9 22.04 -19.85 -5.70
CA LEU A 9 21.87 -19.23 -4.39
C LEU A 9 21.20 -17.85 -4.48
N GLU A 10 21.60 -17.01 -5.43
CA GLU A 10 20.97 -15.70 -5.65
C GLU A 10 19.48 -15.83 -6.03
N LYS A 11 19.14 -16.83 -6.88
CA LYS A 11 17.74 -17.09 -7.25
C LYS A 11 16.91 -17.53 -6.06
N GLN A 12 17.44 -18.43 -5.23
CA GLN A 12 16.77 -18.90 -4.01
C GLN A 12 16.57 -17.76 -3.00
N GLU A 13 17.59 -16.94 -2.78
CA GLU A 13 17.50 -15.79 -1.89
C GLU A 13 16.46 -14.79 -2.37
N ARG A 14 16.48 -14.45 -3.66
CA ARG A 14 15.48 -13.57 -4.27
C ARG A 14 14.06 -14.12 -4.09
N GLN A 15 13.86 -15.41 -4.33
CA GLN A 15 12.55 -16.03 -4.15
C GLN A 15 12.08 -15.97 -2.69
N LYS A 16 12.98 -16.22 -1.73
CA LYS A 16 12.68 -16.13 -0.30
C LYS A 16 12.29 -14.70 0.09
N ARG A 17 12.99 -13.68 -0.40
CA ARG A 17 12.64 -12.26 -0.18
C ARG A 17 11.26 -11.91 -0.75
N LEU A 18 10.91 -12.44 -1.92
CA LEU A 18 9.58 -12.24 -2.52
C LEU A 18 8.46 -12.93 -1.72
N GLN A 19 8.71 -14.13 -1.19
CA GLN A 19 7.76 -14.80 -0.29
C GLN A 19 7.57 -14.03 1.02
N TRP A 20 8.64 -13.51 1.61
CA TRP A 20 8.57 -12.64 2.79
C TRP A 20 7.79 -11.35 2.52
N SER A 21 7.91 -10.78 1.33
CA SER A 21 7.10 -9.61 0.93
C SER A 21 5.60 -9.90 0.97
N VAL A 22 5.15 -11.08 0.55
CA VAL A 22 3.73 -11.50 0.64
C VAL A 22 3.25 -11.58 2.09
N VAL A 23 4.08 -12.12 2.99
CA VAL A 23 3.76 -12.23 4.42
C VAL A 23 3.63 -10.83 5.04
N ILE A 24 4.56 -9.92 4.73
CA ILE A 24 4.52 -8.54 5.21
C ILE A 24 3.25 -7.83 4.71
N ARG A 25 2.84 -8.05 3.45
CA ARG A 25 1.58 -7.47 2.94
C ARG A 25 0.35 -7.92 3.73
N TYR A 26 0.26 -9.20 4.10
CA TYR A 26 -0.82 -9.66 4.97
C TYR A 26 -0.80 -8.96 6.33
N LEU A 27 0.39 -8.76 6.90
CA LEU A 27 0.54 -8.03 8.16
C LEU A 27 0.09 -6.57 8.01
N VAL A 28 0.49 -5.88 6.94
CA VAL A 28 0.07 -4.49 6.67
C VAL A 28 -1.44 -4.40 6.48
N ILE A 29 -2.03 -5.31 5.71
CA ILE A 29 -3.49 -5.39 5.53
C ILE A 29 -4.20 -5.55 6.89
N PHE A 30 -3.71 -6.48 7.72
CA PHE A 30 -4.25 -6.69 9.05
C PHE A 30 -4.16 -5.42 9.91
N VAL A 31 -3.01 -4.75 9.91
CA VAL A 31 -2.81 -3.48 10.64
C VAL A 31 -3.76 -2.39 10.14
N VAL A 32 -3.95 -2.25 8.83
CA VAL A 32 -4.88 -1.27 8.25
C VAL A 32 -6.32 -1.54 8.70
N VAL A 33 -6.77 -2.79 8.63
CA VAL A 33 -8.13 -3.17 9.08
C VAL A 33 -8.27 -2.93 10.58
N PHE A 34 -7.29 -3.38 11.37
CA PHE A 34 -7.31 -3.26 12.82
C PHE A 34 -7.33 -1.79 13.28
N LEU A 35 -6.47 -0.95 12.71
CA LEU A 35 -6.43 0.48 13.03
C LEU A 35 -7.70 1.19 12.55
N SER A 36 -8.21 0.87 11.36
CA SER A 36 -9.46 1.45 10.87
C SER A 36 -10.63 1.10 11.78
N TRP A 37 -10.71 -0.15 12.22
CA TRP A 37 -11.70 -0.61 13.18
C TRP A 37 -11.52 0.10 14.53
N LEU A 38 -10.30 0.14 15.08
CA LEU A 38 -10.01 0.80 16.35
C LEU A 38 -10.38 2.28 16.32
N SER A 39 -9.95 3.03 15.30
CA SER A 39 -10.29 4.44 15.13
C SER A 39 -11.80 4.68 15.02
N SER A 40 -12.55 3.77 14.39
CA SER A 40 -14.02 3.87 14.36
C SER A 40 -14.65 3.77 15.75
N GLN A 41 -14.05 3.00 16.67
CA GLN A 41 -14.50 2.93 18.07
C GLN A 41 -14.25 4.24 18.83
N PHE A 42 -13.28 5.05 18.38
CA PHE A 42 -12.98 6.37 18.93
C PHE A 42 -13.69 7.53 18.19
N GLY A 43 -14.68 7.22 17.35
CA GLY A 43 -15.50 8.23 16.67
C GLY A 43 -14.93 8.78 15.37
N ALA A 44 -13.92 8.14 14.77
CA ALA A 44 -13.46 8.50 13.44
C ALA A 44 -14.53 8.17 12.38
N ALA A 45 -14.91 9.15 11.57
CA ALA A 45 -15.93 9.04 10.53
C ALA A 45 -15.35 8.57 9.19
N PHE A 46 -14.62 7.45 9.20
CA PHE A 46 -14.03 6.88 7.99
C PHE A 46 -15.08 6.30 7.04
N PHE A 47 -14.82 6.35 5.72
CA PHE A 47 -15.65 5.67 4.73
C PHE A 47 -15.34 4.17 4.69
N LEU A 48 -15.87 3.43 5.66
CA LEU A 48 -15.60 2.00 5.86
C LEU A 48 -15.83 1.13 4.62
N PRO A 49 -16.89 1.32 3.80
CA PRO A 49 -17.08 0.53 2.58
C PRO A 49 -15.92 0.65 1.59
N GLY A 50 -15.38 1.86 1.40
CA GLY A 50 -14.23 2.09 0.52
C GLY A 50 -12.94 1.47 1.06
N ILE A 51 -12.73 1.51 2.37
CA ILE A 51 -11.59 0.83 3.03
C ILE A 51 -11.68 -0.68 2.82
N LEU A 52 -12.86 -1.28 3.08
CA LEU A 52 -13.07 -2.72 2.91
C LEU A 52 -12.91 -3.15 1.45
N PHE A 53 -13.38 -2.35 0.49
CA PHE A 53 -13.14 -2.58 -0.93
C PHE A 53 -11.63 -2.57 -1.25
N SER A 54 -10.90 -1.56 -0.77
CA SER A 54 -9.45 -1.42 -0.99
C SER A 54 -8.66 -2.58 -0.40
N VAL A 55 -9.00 -2.99 0.82
CA VAL A 55 -8.41 -4.14 1.50
C VAL A 55 -8.74 -5.45 0.77
N SER A 56 -9.97 -5.61 0.29
CA SER A 56 -10.37 -6.79 -0.47
C SER A 56 -9.59 -6.92 -1.77
N LEU A 57 -9.37 -5.80 -2.48
CA LEU A 57 -8.53 -5.75 -3.67
C LEU A 57 -7.07 -6.14 -3.33
N ALA A 58 -6.53 -5.60 -2.24
CA ALA A 58 -5.19 -5.93 -1.75
C ALA A 58 -5.04 -7.43 -1.42
N LEU A 59 -6.03 -8.00 -0.72
CA LEU A 59 -6.07 -9.42 -0.37
C LEU A 59 -6.14 -10.31 -1.61
N ALA A 60 -7.06 -10.01 -2.53
CA ALA A 60 -7.22 -10.77 -3.77
C ALA A 60 -5.91 -10.79 -4.57
N PHE A 61 -5.28 -9.63 -4.71
CA PHE A 61 -4.03 -9.53 -5.45
C PHE A 61 -2.86 -10.19 -4.71
N ASN A 62 -2.78 -10.07 -3.38
CA ASN A 62 -1.74 -10.74 -2.58
C ASN A 62 -1.89 -12.27 -2.61
N LEU A 63 -3.12 -12.80 -2.70
CA LEU A 63 -3.39 -14.22 -2.93
C LEU A 63 -2.85 -14.69 -4.29
N VAL A 64 -3.08 -13.91 -5.36
CA VAL A 64 -2.51 -14.21 -6.68
C VAL A 64 -0.99 -14.23 -6.63
N LEU A 65 -0.36 -13.24 -6.00
CA LEU A 65 1.10 -13.19 -5.86
C LEU A 65 1.64 -14.34 -5.01
N SER A 66 0.97 -14.71 -3.93
CA SER A 66 1.31 -15.87 -3.11
C SER A 66 1.32 -17.15 -3.94
N TYR A 67 0.27 -17.35 -4.74
CA TYR A 67 0.18 -18.48 -5.66
C TYR A 67 1.29 -18.45 -6.71
N VAL A 68 1.50 -17.32 -7.40
CA VAL A 68 2.55 -17.18 -8.42
C VAL A 68 3.94 -17.47 -7.85
N TYR A 69 4.26 -16.96 -6.66
CA TYR A 69 5.57 -17.17 -6.02
C TYR A 69 5.75 -18.60 -5.48
N SER A 70 4.66 -19.33 -5.22
CA SER A 70 4.70 -20.75 -4.86
C SER A 70 5.11 -21.64 -6.04
N LEU A 71 4.77 -21.24 -7.28
CA LEU A 71 5.06 -22.00 -8.50
C LEU A 71 6.54 -22.01 -8.90
N LYS A 72 7.42 -21.37 -8.12
CA LYS A 72 8.88 -21.25 -8.35
C LYS A 72 9.30 -20.73 -9.73
N LYS A 73 8.36 -20.22 -10.54
CA LYS A 73 8.66 -19.56 -11.81
C LYS A 73 9.09 -18.13 -11.51
N ILE A 74 10.33 -17.79 -11.89
CA ILE A 74 10.89 -16.43 -11.77
C ILE A 74 10.20 -15.55 -12.80
N ALA A 75 9.02 -15.04 -12.44
CA ALA A 75 8.30 -14.14 -13.31
C ALA A 75 8.71 -12.71 -12.95
N GLN A 76 9.68 -12.17 -13.70
CA GLN A 76 10.32 -10.87 -13.45
C GLN A 76 9.33 -9.70 -13.41
N PHE A 77 8.16 -9.84 -14.03
CA PHE A 77 7.13 -8.81 -14.14
C PHE A 77 6.25 -8.63 -12.89
N TRP A 78 5.86 -9.72 -12.22
CA TRP A 78 4.90 -9.68 -11.10
C TRP A 78 5.31 -8.81 -9.91
N PRO A 79 6.60 -8.75 -9.52
CA PRO A 79 7.10 -7.78 -8.56
C PRO A 79 6.68 -6.33 -8.84
N TYR A 80 6.80 -5.88 -10.09
CA TYR A 80 6.54 -4.49 -10.47
C TYR A 80 5.04 -4.18 -10.47
N LEU A 81 4.23 -5.10 -11.00
CA LEU A 81 2.77 -5.03 -10.88
C LEU A 81 2.35 -5.02 -9.41
N GLY A 82 3.08 -5.77 -8.59
CA GLY A 82 3.05 -5.78 -7.14
C GLY A 82 3.04 -4.39 -6.54
N VAL A 83 4.12 -3.67 -6.83
CA VAL A 83 4.38 -2.32 -6.33
C VAL A 83 3.31 -1.32 -6.79
N VAL A 84 2.92 -1.35 -8.07
CA VAL A 84 1.88 -0.46 -8.61
C VAL A 84 0.55 -0.68 -7.88
N THR A 85 0.16 -1.95 -7.70
CA THR A 85 -1.10 -2.31 -7.06
C THR A 85 -1.10 -1.92 -5.58
N ASP A 86 -0.01 -2.20 -4.86
CA ASP A 86 0.14 -1.79 -3.47
C ASP A 86 0.00 -0.27 -3.33
N MET A 87 0.63 0.50 -4.22
CA MET A 87 0.55 1.95 -4.19
C MET A 87 -0.86 2.45 -4.46
N ALA A 88 -1.56 1.87 -5.45
CA ALA A 88 -2.96 2.19 -5.71
C ALA A 88 -3.86 1.88 -4.51
N VAL A 89 -3.68 0.73 -3.86
CA VAL A 89 -4.43 0.36 -2.65
C VAL A 89 -4.16 1.35 -1.52
N ILE A 90 -2.90 1.67 -1.24
CA ILE A 90 -2.52 2.63 -0.19
C ILE A 90 -3.19 3.98 -0.47
N THR A 91 -3.17 4.41 -1.73
CA THR A 91 -3.79 5.66 -2.19
C THR A 91 -5.29 5.67 -1.90
N LEU A 92 -6.00 4.58 -2.22
CA LEU A 92 -7.42 4.44 -1.93
C LEU A 92 -7.70 4.43 -0.42
N VAL A 93 -6.91 3.70 0.37
CA VAL A 93 -7.07 3.69 1.84
C VAL A 93 -6.88 5.11 2.39
N VAL A 94 -5.84 5.82 1.94
CA VAL A 94 -5.56 7.20 2.37
C VAL A 94 -6.70 8.13 1.99
N HIS A 95 -7.23 8.04 0.77
CA HIS A 95 -8.40 8.80 0.34
C HIS A 95 -9.59 8.62 1.29
N PHE A 96 -10.01 7.37 1.52
CA PHE A 96 -11.20 7.04 2.31
C PHE A 96 -11.04 7.29 3.82
N THR A 97 -9.85 7.63 4.28
CA THR A 97 -9.52 7.85 5.71
C THR A 97 -9.12 9.30 6.02
N GLY A 98 -9.19 10.21 5.05
CA GLY A 98 -8.84 11.62 5.29
C GLY A 98 -8.10 12.34 4.18
N GLY A 99 -7.81 11.66 3.06
CA GLY A 99 -6.97 12.17 1.99
C GLY A 99 -5.63 12.65 2.55
N ILE A 100 -5.33 13.93 2.35
CA ILE A 100 -4.08 14.58 2.78
C ILE A 100 -3.91 14.68 4.31
N THR A 101 -4.99 14.48 5.08
CA THR A 101 -4.95 14.46 6.55
C THR A 101 -4.99 13.05 7.14
N SER A 102 -4.94 12.03 6.28
CA SER A 102 -5.05 10.63 6.68
C SER A 102 -3.93 10.21 7.62
N VAL A 103 -4.30 9.50 8.70
CA VAL A 103 -3.37 8.82 9.61
C VAL A 103 -2.55 7.72 8.93
N PHE A 104 -2.96 7.28 7.73
CA PHE A 104 -2.30 6.22 6.96
C PHE A 104 -1.28 6.73 5.94
N LEU A 105 -1.01 8.04 5.87
CA LEU A 105 0.07 8.57 5.02
C LEU A 105 1.44 7.89 5.22
N PRO A 106 1.85 7.51 6.44
CA PRO A 106 3.11 6.77 6.63
C PRO A 106 3.20 5.44 5.85
N LEU A 107 2.08 4.86 5.39
CA LEU A 107 2.09 3.66 4.55
C LEU A 107 2.82 3.88 3.22
N TYR A 108 2.79 5.08 2.65
CA TYR A 108 3.57 5.40 1.44
C TYR A 108 5.06 5.22 1.69
N LEU A 109 5.57 5.77 2.81
CA LEU A 109 6.97 5.65 3.19
C LEU A 109 7.33 4.20 3.52
N LEU A 110 6.47 3.51 4.28
CA LEU A 110 6.65 2.09 4.59
C LEU A 110 6.73 1.24 3.31
N GLN A 111 5.89 1.52 2.32
CA GLN A 111 5.89 0.82 1.04
C GLN A 111 7.15 1.10 0.22
N ILE A 112 7.64 2.34 0.20
CA ILE A 112 8.88 2.72 -0.48
C ILE A 112 10.09 2.02 0.15
N VAL A 113 10.20 2.08 1.48
CA VAL A 113 11.29 1.42 2.24
C VAL A 113 11.19 -0.10 2.12
N GLY A 114 10.01 -0.66 2.31
CA GLY A 114 9.74 -2.09 2.18
C GLY A 114 10.08 -2.61 0.78
N THR A 115 9.77 -1.84 -0.26
CA THR A 115 10.11 -2.21 -1.64
C THR A 115 11.63 -2.23 -1.85
N ASN A 116 12.36 -1.26 -1.30
CA ASN A 116 13.82 -1.23 -1.39
C ASN A 116 14.50 -2.42 -0.69
N VAL A 117 13.95 -2.89 0.42
CA VAL A 117 14.51 -4.02 1.18
C VAL A 117 14.27 -5.35 0.45
N HIS A 118 13.07 -5.54 -0.12
CA HIS A 118 12.65 -6.84 -0.65
C HIS A 118 12.92 -7.02 -2.15
N PHE A 119 13.05 -5.93 -2.90
CA PHE A 119 13.18 -5.95 -4.36
C PHE A 119 14.56 -5.44 -4.84
N SER A 120 14.73 -5.33 -6.16
CA SER A 120 15.97 -4.84 -6.76
C SER A 120 16.20 -3.36 -6.44
N ARG A 121 17.46 -2.90 -6.51
CA ARG A 121 17.83 -1.49 -6.29
C ARG A 121 17.03 -0.49 -7.15
N LEU A 122 16.57 -0.90 -8.33
CA LEU A 122 15.76 -0.06 -9.22
C LEU A 122 14.29 0.03 -8.80
N ALA A 123 13.77 -0.93 -8.02
CA ALA A 123 12.37 -0.95 -7.63
C ALA A 123 12.01 0.21 -6.68
N GLY A 124 12.95 0.67 -5.83
CA GLY A 124 12.74 1.80 -4.94
C GLY A 124 12.47 3.13 -5.65
N PRO A 125 13.38 3.60 -6.52
CA PRO A 125 13.16 4.82 -7.29
C PRO A 125 11.87 4.77 -8.11
N ILE A 126 11.59 3.63 -8.77
CA ILE A 126 10.33 3.43 -9.52
C ILE A 126 9.12 3.60 -8.58
N ASN A 127 9.16 2.96 -7.41
CA ASN A 127 8.08 3.06 -6.43
C ASN A 127 7.90 4.49 -5.89
N PHE A 128 9.00 5.21 -5.67
CA PHE A 128 8.95 6.61 -5.24
C PHE A 128 8.23 7.49 -6.28
N PHE A 129 8.56 7.35 -7.57
CA PHE A 129 7.88 8.08 -8.64
C PHE A 129 6.40 7.72 -8.72
N ILE A 130 6.05 6.43 -8.65
CA ILE A 130 4.66 5.98 -8.66
C ILE A 130 3.92 6.56 -7.45
N GLY A 131 4.46 6.41 -6.24
CA GLY A 131 3.84 6.91 -5.02
C GLY A 131 3.62 8.41 -5.03
N THR A 132 4.62 9.17 -5.49
CA THR A 132 4.51 10.63 -5.64
C THR A 132 3.42 11.00 -6.65
N SER A 133 3.32 10.26 -7.76
CA SER A 133 2.31 10.50 -8.79
C SER A 133 0.90 10.23 -8.26
N PHE A 134 0.69 9.13 -7.54
CA PHE A 134 -0.60 8.78 -6.95
C PHE A 134 -1.01 9.75 -5.85
N PHE A 135 -0.10 10.11 -4.96
CA PHE A 135 -0.35 11.11 -3.91
C PHE A 135 -0.67 12.48 -4.51
N GLY A 136 0.14 12.93 -5.47
CA GLY A 136 -0.10 14.19 -6.19
C GLY A 136 -1.45 14.18 -6.92
N ALA A 137 -1.82 13.05 -7.54
CA ALA A 137 -3.11 12.91 -8.19
C ALA A 137 -4.27 13.07 -7.20
N ILE A 138 -4.24 12.40 -6.05
CA ILE A 138 -5.28 12.62 -5.02
C ILE A 138 -5.32 14.07 -4.58
N PHE A 139 -4.18 14.67 -4.26
CA PHE A 139 -4.11 16.05 -3.80
C PHE A 139 -4.77 17.00 -4.80
N THR A 140 -4.42 16.89 -6.08
CA THR A 140 -4.97 17.75 -7.14
C THR A 140 -6.45 17.47 -7.40
N LEU A 141 -6.87 16.20 -7.38
CA LEU A 141 -8.26 15.84 -7.62
C LEU A 141 -9.18 16.27 -6.46
N GLU A 142 -8.72 16.19 -5.21
CA GLU A 142 -9.45 16.70 -4.04
C GLU A 142 -9.53 18.24 -4.05
N ASP A 143 -8.42 18.92 -4.36
CA ASP A 143 -8.37 20.39 -4.45
C ASP A 143 -9.30 20.95 -5.55
N GLN A 144 -9.38 20.26 -6.69
CA GLN A 144 -10.29 20.62 -7.78
C GLN A 144 -11.76 20.21 -7.52
N GLY A 145 -12.05 19.50 -6.43
CA GLY A 145 -13.39 18.98 -6.12
C GLY A 145 -13.87 17.88 -7.07
N LEU A 146 -12.97 17.23 -7.82
CA LEU A 146 -13.31 16.12 -8.72
C LEU A 146 -13.61 14.83 -7.96
N ILE A 147 -13.05 14.66 -6.77
CA ILE A 147 -13.32 13.56 -5.86
C ILE A 147 -13.69 14.10 -4.47
N THR A 148 -14.51 13.34 -3.74
CA THR A 148 -15.00 13.75 -2.41
C THR A 148 -13.88 13.70 -1.38
N HIS A 149 -13.61 14.82 -0.71
CA HIS A 149 -12.74 14.82 0.46
C HIS A 149 -13.48 14.28 1.69
N TYR A 150 -12.94 13.23 2.31
CA TYR A 150 -13.50 12.64 3.53
C TYR A 150 -12.85 13.27 4.75
N THR A 151 -13.62 13.85 5.66
CA THR A 151 -13.10 14.41 6.92
C THR A 151 -13.22 13.36 8.03
N PRO A 152 -12.09 12.85 8.58
CA PRO A 152 -12.14 11.74 9.52
C PRO A 152 -12.59 12.15 10.92
N PHE A 153 -12.50 13.44 11.25
CA PHE A 153 -12.97 13.99 12.52
C PHE A 153 -13.98 15.10 12.24
N PRO A 154 -15.05 15.19 13.06
CA PRO A 154 -15.97 16.32 12.96
C PRO A 154 -15.18 17.60 13.18
N MET A 155 -15.26 18.55 12.23
CA MET A 155 -14.75 19.89 12.46
C MET A 155 -15.49 20.46 13.66
N ALA A 156 -14.76 21.02 14.63
CA ALA A 156 -15.38 21.72 15.74
C ALA A 156 -16.36 22.76 15.16
N PRO A 157 -17.58 22.89 15.70
CA PRO A 157 -18.51 23.91 15.24
C PRO A 157 -17.82 25.28 15.33
N ASP A 158 -17.88 26.06 14.26
CA ASP A 158 -17.28 27.40 14.21
C ASP A 158 -17.70 28.20 15.44
N LEU A 159 -16.78 28.43 16.37
CA LEU A 159 -16.99 29.25 17.57
C LEU A 159 -17.08 30.76 17.23
N HIS A 160 -17.22 31.12 15.95
CA HIS A 160 -17.26 32.48 15.42
C HIS A 160 -18.61 32.84 14.79
N GLN A 161 -19.71 32.42 15.42
CA GLN A 161 -21.02 33.03 15.22
C GLN A 161 -21.57 33.49 16.57
N ASN A 162 -21.09 34.64 17.04
CA ASN A 162 -21.76 35.49 18.03
C ASN A 162 -21.35 36.95 17.80
#